data_AF-A0A2I1IHW5-F1
#
_entry.id   AF-A0A2I1IHW5-F1
#
_cell.length_a   1.000
_cell.length_b   1.000
_cell.length_c   1.000
_cell.angle_alpha   90.00
_cell.angle_beta   90.00
_cell.angle_gamma   90.00
#
_symmetry.space_group_name_H-M   'P 1'
#
loop_
_entity.id
_entity.type
_entity.pdbx_description
1 polymer ?
#
loop_
_entity_poly.entity_id
_entity_poly.type
_entity_poly.pdbx_seq_one_letter_code
_entity_poly.pdbx_strand_id
1 'polypeptide(L)'
;MAAATATLHAAGLRVGTITSPPLRHNRERIRIDGRAISQADYEELSHRAARALEVLPAPDDGYLPPSGMYTLIGLSWLLDAEVDVLVVEEGLGGLSDDVSLFSYPVVGVTQIFAEHLDVLGGSLDAVAADLLGVIDDATERVVAFSPQPPEAQSRLPEHTDFVETGATLERNIRVGAKTACSLLEVSFPDRKQAALPNAEELVEKLILPGRASLHTVSGAQWCIDTSISPEGVADIRARAEGILRPGFRVLAAFPDVKDVEGCIAELEGLPVTFVGAGREYLNYSRSQADTTTQQAVHNAQAAGSDVLAVGTQSFAGELLEILEADTDRWW
;
A
#
# COMPACT_ATOMS: atom_id res chain seq x y z
N MET A 1 -6.75 0.11 1.99
CA MET A 1 -6.68 -0.52 3.34
C MET A 1 -6.96 0.44 4.48
N ALA A 2 -6.11 1.44 4.74
CA ALA A 2 -6.27 2.34 5.88
C ALA A 2 -7.65 3.04 5.97
N ALA A 3 -8.17 3.55 4.85
CA ALA A 3 -9.50 4.18 4.80
C ALA A 3 -10.64 3.22 5.16
N ALA A 4 -10.60 1.98 4.64
CA ALA A 4 -11.57 0.95 5.00
C ALA A 4 -11.51 0.62 6.49
N THR A 5 -10.29 0.46 7.01
CA THR A 5 -10.02 0.15 8.42
C THR A 5 -10.55 1.25 9.33
N ALA A 6 -10.22 2.51 9.05
CA ALA A 6 -10.68 3.66 9.83
C ALA A 6 -12.21 3.82 9.79
N THR A 7 -12.84 3.57 8.64
CA THR A 7 -14.30 3.64 8.48
C THR A 7 -15.01 2.55 9.29
N LEU A 8 -14.54 1.31 9.20
CA LEU A 8 -15.09 0.18 9.98
C LEU A 8 -14.85 0.38 11.49
N HIS A 9 -13.67 0.87 11.86
CA HIS A 9 -13.34 1.21 13.24
C HIS A 9 -14.26 2.31 13.80
N ALA A 10 -14.53 3.37 13.01
CA ALA A 10 -15.48 4.42 13.37
C ALA A 10 -16.92 3.90 13.54
N ALA A 11 -17.27 2.78 12.89
CA ALA A 11 -18.54 2.09 13.10
C ALA A 11 -18.59 1.25 14.40
N GLY A 12 -17.50 1.25 15.18
CA GLY A 12 -17.37 0.54 16.45
C GLY A 12 -16.98 -0.93 16.30
N LEU A 13 -16.42 -1.32 15.15
CA LEU A 13 -15.86 -2.65 14.92
C LEU A 13 -14.38 -2.68 15.30
N ARG A 14 -13.93 -3.79 15.87
CA ARG A 14 -12.52 -4.13 16.02
C ARG A 14 -12.01 -4.70 14.70
N VAL A 15 -11.10 -4.00 14.04
CA VAL A 15 -10.70 -4.32 12.66
C VAL A 15 -9.30 -4.92 12.63
N GLY A 16 -9.17 -6.12 12.08
CA GLY A 16 -7.89 -6.70 11.70
C GLY A 16 -7.54 -6.32 10.26
N THR A 17 -6.28 -5.99 9.99
CA THR A 17 -5.82 -5.66 8.64
C THR A 17 -4.55 -6.40 8.28
N ILE A 18 -4.53 -6.96 7.07
CA ILE A 18 -3.35 -7.55 6.43
C ILE A 18 -2.97 -6.69 5.23
N THR A 19 -1.70 -6.27 5.16
CA THR A 19 -1.15 -5.49 4.05
C THR A 19 0.12 -6.09 3.47
N SER A 20 0.44 -5.72 2.24
CA SER A 20 1.65 -6.15 1.54
C SER A 20 2.10 -5.16 0.48
N PRO A 21 3.41 -4.99 0.25
CA PRO A 21 4.55 -5.42 1.07
C PRO A 21 4.65 -4.62 2.40
N PRO A 22 5.60 -4.91 3.33
CA PRO A 22 5.80 -4.03 4.49
C PRO A 22 6.45 -2.71 4.02
N LEU A 23 6.40 -1.68 4.87
CA LEU A 23 7.16 -0.45 4.61
C LEU A 23 8.53 -0.51 5.27
N ARG A 24 8.62 -0.50 6.61
CA ARG A 24 9.89 -0.63 7.35
C ARG A 24 10.11 -2.05 7.87
N HIS A 25 9.09 -2.62 8.53
CA HIS A 25 9.18 -3.90 9.21
C HIS A 25 8.01 -4.82 8.86
N ASN A 26 8.24 -6.14 8.82
CA ASN A 26 7.19 -7.10 8.49
C ASN A 26 6.02 -7.12 9.48
N ARG A 27 6.21 -6.69 10.73
CA ARG A 27 5.10 -6.53 11.69
C ARG A 27 4.05 -5.52 11.23
N GLU A 28 4.43 -4.54 10.40
CA GLU A 28 3.51 -3.51 9.89
C GLU A 28 2.48 -4.07 8.91
N ARG A 29 2.70 -5.29 8.40
CA ARG A 29 1.75 -6.03 7.57
C ARG A 29 0.50 -6.45 8.35
N ILE A 30 0.56 -6.51 9.69
CA ILE A 30 -0.52 -7.01 10.53
C ILE A 30 -0.91 -5.89 11.48
N ARG A 31 -2.18 -5.46 11.41
CA ARG A 31 -2.69 -4.34 12.21
C ARG A 31 -4.00 -4.69 12.90
N ILE A 32 -4.20 -4.11 14.08
CA ILE A 32 -5.49 -4.06 14.76
C ILE A 32 -5.85 -2.59 14.92
N ASP A 33 -7.03 -2.19 14.44
CA ASP A 33 -7.53 -0.82 14.50
C ASP A 33 -6.51 0.20 13.96
N GLY A 34 -5.89 -0.13 12.82
CA GLY A 34 -4.88 0.71 12.16
C GLY A 34 -3.50 0.71 12.82
N ARG A 35 -3.32 0.05 13.96
CA ARG A 35 -2.04 -0.04 14.68
C ARG A 35 -1.31 -1.34 14.36
N ALA A 36 -0.04 -1.24 13.94
CA ALA A 36 0.83 -2.41 13.77
C ALA A 36 0.97 -3.21 15.08
N ILE A 37 1.04 -4.54 14.97
CA ILE A 37 1.29 -5.40 16.13
C ILE A 37 2.64 -5.05 16.77
N SER A 38 2.75 -5.31 18.07
CA SER A 38 3.99 -5.03 18.80
C SER A 38 5.13 -5.93 18.35
N GLN A 39 6.37 -5.54 18.64
CA GLN A 39 7.53 -6.39 18.36
C GLN A 39 7.44 -7.74 19.10
N ALA A 40 6.94 -7.74 20.34
CA ALA A 40 6.75 -8.97 21.11
C ALA A 40 5.68 -9.89 20.51
N ASP A 41 4.55 -9.32 20.06
CA ASP A 41 3.50 -10.07 19.37
C ASP A 41 4.03 -10.69 18.06
N TYR A 42 4.82 -9.91 17.31
CA TYR A 42 5.45 -10.38 16.08
C TYR A 42 6.48 -11.50 16.33
N GLU A 43 7.25 -11.43 17.42
CA GLU A 43 8.17 -12.49 17.84
C GLU A 43 7.42 -13.79 18.17
N GLU A 44 6.34 -13.72 18.96
CA GLU A 44 5.51 -14.91 19.24
C GLU A 44 4.90 -15.47 17.95
N LEU A 45 4.39 -14.61 17.08
CA LEU A 45 3.84 -15.02 15.80
C LEU A 45 4.89 -15.71 14.92
N SER A 46 6.12 -15.21 14.91
CA SER A 46 7.24 -15.81 14.18
C SER A 46 7.62 -17.18 14.74
N HIS A 47 7.63 -17.34 16.06
CA HIS A 47 7.85 -18.64 16.70
C HIS A 47 6.72 -19.64 16.39
N ARG A 48 5.47 -19.17 16.37
CA ARG A 48 4.32 -20.00 15.97
C ARG A 48 4.44 -20.44 14.51
N ALA A 49 4.81 -19.52 13.61
CA ALA A 49 5.02 -19.81 12.20
C ALA A 49 6.11 -20.89 12.01
N ALA A 50 7.25 -20.75 12.72
CA ALA A 50 8.32 -21.73 12.69
C ALA A 50 7.85 -23.12 13.14
N ARG A 51 7.12 -23.21 14.27
CA ARG A 51 6.56 -24.48 14.76
C ARG A 51 5.55 -25.09 13.79
N ALA A 52 4.76 -24.28 13.10
CA ALA A 52 3.81 -24.75 12.09
C ALA A 52 4.53 -25.30 10.85
N LEU A 53 5.57 -24.61 10.37
CA LEU A 53 6.38 -25.06 9.24
C LEU A 53 7.09 -26.39 9.50
N GLU A 54 7.49 -26.67 10.75
CA GLU A 54 8.13 -27.94 11.13
C GLU A 54 7.22 -29.17 10.97
N VAL A 55 5.89 -28.99 11.02
CA VAL A 55 4.92 -30.09 10.95
C VAL A 55 4.14 -30.13 9.63
N LEU A 56 4.30 -29.13 8.77
CA LEU A 56 3.68 -29.13 7.45
C LEU A 56 4.34 -30.21 6.58
N PRO A 57 3.54 -31.01 5.84
CA PRO A 57 4.11 -31.93 4.87
C PRO A 57 4.84 -31.13 3.78
N ALA A 58 5.89 -31.71 3.22
CA ALA A 58 6.52 -31.15 2.03
C ALA A 58 5.45 -31.03 0.92
N PRO A 59 5.38 -29.90 0.21
CA PRO A 59 4.43 -29.75 -0.88
C PRO A 59 4.77 -30.73 -2.02
N ASP A 60 3.75 -31.27 -2.69
CA ASP A 60 3.93 -32.11 -3.87
C ASP A 60 4.51 -31.32 -5.06
N ASP A 61 4.16 -30.02 -5.15
CA ASP A 61 4.69 -29.03 -6.09
C ASP A 61 4.62 -27.62 -5.48
N GLY A 62 5.48 -26.72 -5.94
CA GLY A 62 5.56 -25.33 -5.48
C GLY A 62 6.17 -25.16 -4.09
N TYR A 63 5.99 -23.98 -3.51
CA TYR A 63 6.37 -23.66 -2.14
C TYR A 63 5.45 -22.56 -1.60
N LEU A 64 5.32 -22.46 -0.27
CA LEU A 64 4.61 -21.35 0.36
C LEU A 64 5.47 -20.07 0.24
N PRO A 65 5.06 -19.06 -0.55
CA PRO A 65 5.84 -17.84 -0.68
C PRO A 65 5.86 -17.05 0.63
N PRO A 66 6.88 -16.22 0.87
CA PRO A 66 6.94 -15.40 2.08
C PRO A 66 5.70 -14.51 2.27
N SER A 67 5.13 -13.96 1.19
CA SER A 67 3.87 -13.19 1.22
C SER A 67 2.72 -14.03 1.77
N GLY A 68 2.50 -15.21 1.20
CA GLY A 68 1.48 -16.16 1.66
C GLY A 68 1.64 -16.58 3.10
N MET A 69 2.89 -16.87 3.50
CA MET A 69 3.20 -17.15 4.90
C MET A 69 2.76 -15.99 5.82
N TYR A 70 3.07 -14.73 5.46
CA TYR A 70 2.64 -13.56 6.25
C TYR A 70 1.12 -13.40 6.29
N THR A 71 0.43 -13.63 5.17
CA THR A 71 -1.03 -13.60 5.10
C THR A 71 -1.63 -14.63 6.04
N LEU A 72 -1.24 -15.91 5.93
CA LEU A 72 -1.80 -16.99 6.73
C LEU A 72 -1.52 -16.84 8.23
N ILE A 73 -0.29 -16.51 8.63
CA ILE A 73 0.04 -16.34 10.05
C ILE A 73 -0.63 -15.08 10.61
N GLY A 74 -0.69 -14.00 9.82
CA GLY A 74 -1.37 -12.76 10.21
C GLY A 74 -2.85 -12.98 10.43
N LEU A 75 -3.53 -13.69 9.52
CA LEU A 75 -4.93 -14.08 9.69
C LEU A 75 -5.12 -14.92 10.95
N SER A 76 -4.26 -15.93 11.17
CA SER A 76 -4.33 -16.74 12.39
C SER A 76 -4.18 -15.91 13.66
N TRP A 77 -3.30 -14.90 13.67
CA TRP A 77 -3.14 -13.99 14.80
C TRP A 77 -4.37 -13.11 15.03
N LEU A 78 -4.93 -12.56 13.95
CA LEU A 78 -6.10 -11.68 14.02
C LEU A 78 -7.35 -12.42 14.47
N LEU A 79 -7.51 -13.68 14.07
CA LEU A 79 -8.59 -14.55 14.57
C LEU A 79 -8.47 -14.80 16.08
N ASP A 80 -7.28 -15.10 16.58
CA ASP A 80 -7.04 -15.26 18.03
C ASP A 80 -7.23 -13.95 18.80
N ALA A 81 -7.02 -12.81 18.13
CA ALA A 81 -7.28 -11.49 18.68
C ALA A 81 -8.78 -11.08 18.66
N GLU A 82 -9.67 -11.98 18.22
CA GLU A 82 -11.13 -11.80 18.19
C GLU A 82 -11.54 -10.48 17.52
N VAL A 83 -10.97 -10.18 16.35
CA VAL A 83 -11.41 -9.05 15.52
C VAL A 83 -12.81 -9.32 14.95
N ASP A 84 -13.63 -8.28 14.84
CA ASP A 84 -15.00 -8.39 14.28
C ASP A 84 -14.97 -8.53 12.75
N VAL A 85 -13.94 -7.96 12.11
CA VAL A 85 -13.84 -7.89 10.65
C VAL A 85 -12.37 -7.86 10.22
N LEU A 86 -12.10 -8.48 9.07
CA LEU A 86 -10.80 -8.50 8.42
C LEU A 86 -10.83 -7.64 7.15
N VAL A 87 -9.78 -6.85 6.96
CA VAL A 87 -9.49 -6.11 5.72
C VAL A 87 -8.17 -6.67 5.17
N VAL A 88 -8.22 -7.31 4.01
CA VAL A 88 -7.08 -8.03 3.43
C VAL A 88 -6.69 -7.39 2.11
N GLU A 89 -5.40 -7.15 1.93
CA GLU A 89 -4.80 -6.67 0.68
C GLU A 89 -4.29 -7.84 -0.16
N GLU A 90 -4.59 -7.80 -1.46
CA GLU A 90 -3.95 -8.66 -2.46
C GLU A 90 -2.44 -8.42 -2.47
N GLY A 91 -1.66 -9.50 -2.49
CA GLY A 91 -0.20 -9.42 -2.57
C GLY A 91 0.28 -9.26 -4.01
N LEU A 92 0.40 -10.37 -4.72
CA LEU A 92 0.77 -10.41 -6.13
C LEU A 92 -0.30 -11.20 -6.88
N GLY A 93 -1.17 -10.47 -7.56
CA GLY A 93 -2.37 -11.06 -8.15
C GLY A 93 -3.51 -11.17 -7.15
N GLY A 94 -4.63 -11.71 -7.62
CA GLY A 94 -5.81 -12.00 -6.82
C GLY A 94 -6.06 -13.51 -6.79
N LEU A 95 -6.39 -14.08 -7.96
CA LEU A 95 -6.64 -15.51 -8.14
C LEU A 95 -5.42 -16.38 -7.85
N SER A 96 -4.23 -15.88 -8.17
CA SER A 96 -2.97 -16.60 -7.95
C SER A 96 -2.33 -16.33 -6.59
N ASP A 97 -2.92 -15.46 -5.77
CA ASP A 97 -2.45 -15.11 -4.43
C ASP A 97 -3.16 -15.97 -3.36
N ASP A 98 -2.53 -16.13 -2.20
CA ASP A 98 -3.09 -16.84 -1.05
C ASP A 98 -4.41 -16.24 -0.54
N VAL A 99 -4.69 -14.97 -0.86
CA VAL A 99 -6.00 -14.35 -0.56
C VAL A 99 -7.16 -15.04 -1.29
N SER A 100 -6.92 -15.74 -2.41
CA SER A 100 -7.95 -16.50 -3.14
C SER A 100 -8.49 -17.71 -2.38
N LEU A 101 -7.82 -18.13 -1.30
CA LEU A 101 -8.27 -19.23 -0.44
C LEU A 101 -9.52 -18.88 0.39
N PHE A 102 -9.94 -17.62 0.37
CA PHE A 102 -11.05 -17.10 1.15
C PHE A 102 -12.07 -16.41 0.24
N SER A 103 -13.33 -16.41 0.66
CA SER A 103 -14.40 -15.68 0.00
C SER A 103 -14.66 -14.36 0.71
N TYR A 104 -14.99 -13.31 -0.06
CA TYR A 104 -15.19 -11.95 0.44
C TYR A 104 -16.60 -11.47 0.12
N PRO A 105 -17.41 -11.05 1.11
CA PRO A 105 -18.75 -10.51 0.84
C PRO A 105 -18.69 -9.17 0.09
N VAL A 106 -17.58 -8.44 0.21
CA VAL A 106 -17.35 -7.17 -0.48
C VAL A 106 -15.91 -7.08 -0.97
N VAL A 107 -15.72 -6.70 -2.24
CA VAL A 107 -14.41 -6.47 -2.85
C VAL A 107 -14.26 -5.01 -3.27
N GLY A 108 -13.11 -4.40 -2.95
CA GLY A 108 -12.73 -3.06 -3.36
C GLY A 108 -11.63 -3.09 -4.42
N VAL A 109 -11.90 -2.54 -5.61
CA VAL A 109 -11.02 -2.59 -6.77
C VAL A 109 -10.46 -1.19 -7.06
N THR A 110 -9.16 -1.01 -6.84
CA THR A 110 -8.44 0.21 -7.26
C THR A 110 -8.17 0.19 -8.76
N GLN A 111 -7.46 1.19 -9.29
CA GLN A 111 -7.13 1.21 -10.72
C GLN A 111 -6.29 -0.02 -11.10
N ILE A 112 -6.76 -0.77 -12.09
CA ILE A 112 -6.00 -1.87 -12.70
C ILE A 112 -5.15 -1.31 -13.83
N PHE A 113 -3.88 -1.71 -13.90
CA PHE A 113 -2.95 -1.31 -14.94
C PHE A 113 -1.96 -2.44 -15.22
N ALA A 114 -1.18 -2.31 -16.30
CA ALA A 114 -0.23 -3.33 -16.69
C ALA A 114 0.94 -3.38 -15.68
N GLU A 115 0.94 -4.42 -14.85
CA GLU A 115 2.00 -4.71 -13.90
C GLU A 115 2.29 -6.21 -13.87
N HIS A 116 3.53 -6.56 -13.49
CA HIS A 116 3.94 -7.96 -13.30
C HIS A 116 3.59 -8.88 -14.47
N LEU A 117 3.69 -8.38 -15.71
CA LEU A 117 3.26 -9.10 -16.92
C LEU A 117 3.99 -10.43 -17.11
N ASP A 118 5.23 -10.54 -16.66
CA ASP A 118 6.01 -11.77 -16.68
C ASP A 118 5.44 -12.88 -15.77
N VAL A 119 4.69 -12.48 -14.74
CA VAL A 119 4.04 -13.40 -13.78
C VAL A 119 2.56 -13.59 -14.10
N LEU A 120 1.85 -12.50 -14.44
CA LEU A 120 0.39 -12.46 -14.58
C LEU A 120 -0.10 -12.65 -16.03
N GLY A 121 0.67 -13.35 -16.87
CA GLY A 121 0.19 -13.81 -18.18
C GLY A 121 0.33 -12.81 -19.35
N GLY A 122 1.20 -11.81 -19.22
CA GLY A 122 1.76 -11.06 -20.35
C GLY A 122 0.88 -9.98 -20.97
N SER A 123 -0.34 -9.77 -20.45
CA SER A 123 -1.28 -8.78 -20.99
C SER A 123 -2.13 -8.15 -19.89
N LEU A 124 -2.67 -6.96 -20.15
CA LEU A 124 -3.59 -6.28 -19.23
C LEU A 124 -4.87 -7.09 -18.99
N ASP A 125 -5.34 -7.83 -20.00
CA ASP A 125 -6.49 -8.74 -19.85
C ASP A 125 -6.20 -9.88 -18.88
N ALA A 126 -5.00 -10.47 -18.95
CA ALA A 126 -4.59 -11.52 -18.01
C ALA A 126 -4.39 -10.97 -16.58
N VAL A 127 -3.80 -9.78 -16.44
CA VAL A 127 -3.70 -9.08 -15.15
C VAL A 127 -5.09 -8.82 -14.55
N ALA A 128 -6.02 -8.28 -15.34
CA ALA A 128 -7.38 -8.02 -14.89
C ALA A 128 -8.13 -9.30 -14.53
N ALA A 129 -7.94 -10.37 -15.28
CA ALA A 129 -8.54 -11.68 -14.98
C ALA A 129 -8.04 -12.24 -13.64
N ASP A 130 -6.75 -12.09 -13.37
CA ASP A 130 -6.15 -12.60 -12.14
C ASP A 130 -6.58 -11.76 -10.92
N LEU A 131 -6.42 -10.44 -10.96
CA LEU A 131 -6.81 -9.55 -9.85
C LEU A 131 -8.30 -9.67 -9.52
N LEU A 132 -9.17 -9.69 -10.53
CA LEU A 132 -10.62 -9.79 -10.30
C LEU A 132 -11.08 -11.22 -9.99
N GLY A 133 -10.20 -12.22 -10.02
CA GLY A 133 -10.56 -13.62 -9.79
C GLY A 133 -10.89 -13.96 -8.33
N VAL A 134 -10.67 -13.03 -7.39
CA VAL A 134 -11.17 -13.14 -6.01
C VAL A 134 -12.69 -12.87 -5.91
N ILE A 135 -13.29 -12.31 -6.96
CA ILE A 135 -14.74 -12.08 -7.02
C ILE A 135 -15.42 -13.41 -7.36
N ASP A 136 -16.21 -13.91 -6.44
CA ASP A 136 -16.91 -15.19 -6.52
C ASP A 136 -18.41 -15.07 -6.21
N ASP A 137 -19.13 -16.20 -6.17
CA ASP A 137 -20.56 -16.25 -5.87
C ASP A 137 -20.92 -15.75 -4.45
N ALA A 138 -19.94 -15.68 -3.54
CA ALA A 138 -20.12 -15.13 -2.21
C ALA A 138 -19.91 -13.61 -2.16
N THR A 139 -19.44 -12.99 -3.25
CA THR A 139 -19.24 -11.55 -3.35
C THR A 139 -20.54 -10.83 -3.66
N GLU A 140 -21.11 -10.17 -2.65
CA GLU A 140 -22.41 -9.46 -2.75
C GLU A 140 -22.29 -8.03 -3.30
N ARG A 141 -21.13 -7.39 -3.08
CA ARG A 141 -20.85 -6.02 -3.52
C ARG A 141 -19.43 -5.89 -4.06
N VAL A 142 -19.30 -5.18 -5.17
CA VAL A 142 -18.01 -4.76 -5.72
C VAL A 142 -18.00 -3.25 -5.80
N VAL A 143 -16.97 -2.63 -5.24
CA VAL A 143 -16.73 -1.19 -5.34
C VAL A 143 -15.49 -0.99 -6.20
N ALA A 144 -15.58 -0.19 -7.26
CA ALA A 144 -14.44 0.00 -8.17
C ALA A 144 -14.21 1.47 -8.51
N PHE A 145 -12.94 1.82 -8.76
CA PHE A 145 -12.63 3.09 -9.41
C PHE A 145 -13.18 3.14 -10.84
N SER A 146 -13.56 4.32 -11.34
CA SER A 146 -13.99 4.54 -12.72
C SER A 146 -13.29 5.76 -13.36
N PRO A 147 -12.87 5.67 -14.64
CA PRO A 147 -12.96 4.49 -15.49
C PRO A 147 -11.87 3.45 -15.19
N GLN A 148 -12.18 2.16 -15.40
CA GLN A 148 -11.16 1.12 -15.55
C GLN A 148 -10.77 0.98 -17.03
N PRO A 149 -9.57 0.45 -17.35
CA PRO A 149 -9.27 0.04 -18.71
C PRO A 149 -10.29 -0.98 -19.22
N PRO A 150 -10.60 -1.01 -20.54
CA PRO A 150 -11.67 -1.85 -21.09
C PRO A 150 -11.58 -3.34 -20.70
N GLU A 151 -10.35 -3.87 -20.61
CA GLU A 151 -10.04 -5.23 -20.21
C GLU A 151 -10.53 -5.54 -18.79
N ALA A 152 -10.33 -4.62 -17.84
CA ALA A 152 -10.84 -4.74 -16.48
C ALA A 152 -12.33 -4.38 -16.39
N GLN A 153 -12.76 -3.31 -17.06
CA GLN A 153 -14.14 -2.83 -17.04
C GLN A 153 -15.14 -3.90 -17.51
N SER A 154 -14.78 -4.68 -18.52
CA SER A 154 -15.63 -5.75 -19.06
C SER A 154 -15.76 -6.97 -18.15
N ARG A 155 -14.91 -7.10 -17.14
CA ARG A 155 -14.88 -8.20 -16.17
C ARG A 155 -15.57 -7.87 -14.86
N LEU A 156 -15.81 -6.58 -14.58
CA LEU A 156 -16.53 -6.15 -13.39
C LEU A 156 -18.02 -6.55 -13.47
N PRO A 157 -18.64 -6.99 -12.36
CA PRO A 157 -20.07 -7.28 -12.33
C PRO A 157 -20.92 -6.06 -12.70
N GLU A 158 -22.09 -6.28 -13.31
CA GLU A 158 -23.00 -5.20 -13.75
C GLU A 158 -23.41 -4.26 -12.61
N HIS A 159 -23.53 -4.78 -11.38
CA HIS A 159 -23.92 -4.02 -10.18
C HIS A 159 -22.72 -3.43 -9.42
N THR A 160 -21.60 -3.19 -10.10
CA THR A 160 -20.42 -2.57 -9.48
C THR A 160 -20.70 -1.12 -9.10
N ASP A 161 -20.39 -0.79 -7.85
CA ASP A 161 -20.50 0.54 -7.27
C ASP A 161 -19.26 1.37 -7.63
N PHE A 162 -19.39 2.24 -8.63
CA PHE A 162 -18.25 3.05 -9.07
C PHE A 162 -17.96 4.25 -8.16
N VAL A 163 -16.68 4.56 -8.02
CA VAL A 163 -16.14 5.78 -7.41
C VAL A 163 -15.46 6.58 -8.52
N GLU A 164 -15.91 7.82 -8.73
CA GLU A 164 -15.42 8.69 -9.80
C GLU A 164 -14.19 9.53 -9.38
N THR A 165 -13.65 10.23 -10.39
CA THR A 165 -12.41 11.02 -10.50
C THR A 165 -11.86 11.70 -9.24
N GLY A 166 -10.53 11.81 -9.19
CA GLY A 166 -9.76 12.51 -8.15
C GLY A 166 -8.27 12.16 -8.24
N ALA A 167 -7.43 12.89 -7.50
CA ALA A 167 -6.00 12.58 -7.39
C ALA A 167 -5.78 11.15 -6.85
N THR A 168 -4.65 10.53 -7.18
CA THR A 168 -4.38 9.10 -6.91
C THR A 168 -4.62 8.68 -5.45
N LEU A 169 -4.19 9.51 -4.50
CA LEU A 169 -4.37 9.24 -3.07
C LEU A 169 -5.84 9.30 -2.65
N GLU A 170 -6.53 10.36 -3.06
CA GLU A 170 -7.91 10.63 -2.70
C GLU A 170 -8.85 9.58 -3.29
N ARG A 171 -8.65 9.17 -4.54
CA ARG A 171 -9.46 8.11 -5.16
C ARG A 171 -9.34 6.79 -4.39
N ASN A 172 -8.14 6.42 -3.95
CA ASN A 172 -7.92 5.17 -3.21
C ASN A 172 -8.55 5.23 -1.81
N ILE A 173 -8.52 6.40 -1.16
CA ILE A 173 -9.22 6.62 0.12
C ILE A 173 -10.73 6.50 -0.08
N ARG A 174 -11.29 7.09 -1.14
CA ARG A 174 -12.72 7.01 -1.47
C ARG A 174 -13.16 5.57 -1.75
N VAL A 175 -12.40 4.81 -2.54
CA VAL A 175 -12.66 3.36 -2.77
C VAL A 175 -12.67 2.62 -1.44
N GLY A 176 -11.62 2.75 -0.62
CA GLY A 176 -11.56 2.06 0.67
C GLY A 176 -12.70 2.41 1.62
N ALA A 177 -13.06 3.69 1.73
CA ALA A 177 -14.18 4.13 2.55
C ALA A 177 -15.52 3.58 2.04
N LYS A 178 -15.76 3.61 0.72
CA LYS A 178 -16.99 3.08 0.13
C LYS A 178 -17.08 1.56 0.26
N THR A 179 -15.98 0.82 0.08
CA THR A 179 -15.90 -0.63 0.35
C THR A 179 -16.29 -0.95 1.79
N ALA A 180 -15.79 -0.19 2.77
CA ALA A 180 -16.18 -0.36 4.17
C ALA A 180 -17.67 -0.09 4.40
N CYS A 181 -18.22 0.97 3.80
CA CYS A 181 -19.66 1.25 3.87
C CYS A 181 -20.49 0.11 3.29
N SER A 182 -20.11 -0.44 2.12
CA SER A 182 -20.79 -1.58 1.52
C SER A 182 -20.74 -2.82 2.42
N LEU A 183 -19.63 -3.06 3.12
CA LEU A 183 -19.53 -4.17 4.08
C LEU A 183 -20.44 -3.98 5.29
N LEU A 184 -20.54 -2.75 5.82
CA LEU A 184 -21.49 -2.44 6.88
C LEU A 184 -22.94 -2.69 6.43
N GLU A 185 -23.28 -2.41 5.17
CA GLU A 185 -24.61 -2.68 4.63
C GLU A 185 -24.92 -4.18 4.50
N VAL A 186 -23.94 -4.96 4.04
CA VAL A 186 -24.09 -6.40 3.82
C VAL A 186 -24.10 -7.17 5.15
N SER A 187 -23.18 -6.85 6.06
CA SER A 187 -22.90 -7.71 7.22
C SER A 187 -23.24 -7.08 8.58
N PHE A 188 -23.40 -5.76 8.67
CA PHE A 188 -23.62 -5.05 9.94
C PHE A 188 -24.71 -3.94 9.83
N PRO A 189 -25.94 -4.27 9.39
CA PRO A 189 -26.95 -3.26 9.07
C PRO A 189 -27.29 -2.34 10.25
N ASP A 190 -27.20 -2.83 11.48
CA ASP A 190 -27.43 -2.04 12.70
C ASP A 190 -26.33 -1.00 12.99
N ARG A 191 -25.14 -1.15 12.38
CA ARG A 191 -24.00 -0.23 12.54
C ARG A 191 -23.98 0.88 11.50
N LYS A 192 -24.90 0.86 10.52
CA LYS A 192 -25.04 1.91 9.49
C LYS A 192 -25.35 3.30 10.04
N GLN A 193 -25.90 3.39 11.26
CA GLN A 193 -26.29 4.66 11.89
C GLN A 193 -25.12 5.39 12.59
N ALA A 194 -23.92 4.82 12.62
CA ALA A 194 -22.75 5.49 13.16
C ALA A 194 -22.42 6.75 12.34
N ALA A 195 -21.90 7.79 13.00
CA ALA A 195 -21.33 8.95 12.32
C ALA A 195 -20.00 8.54 11.67
N LEU A 196 -20.08 8.00 10.45
CA LEU A 196 -18.92 7.56 9.68
C LEU A 196 -18.16 8.78 9.12
N PRO A 197 -16.82 8.75 9.11
CA PRO A 197 -16.04 9.79 8.46
C PRO A 197 -16.30 9.77 6.95
N ASN A 198 -16.46 10.94 6.34
CA ASN A 198 -16.44 11.06 4.88
C ASN A 198 -14.99 10.95 4.36
N ALA A 199 -14.85 10.82 3.04
CA ALA A 199 -13.55 10.65 2.41
C ALA A 199 -12.62 11.85 2.62
N GLU A 200 -13.16 13.07 2.64
CA GLU A 200 -12.41 14.31 2.85
C GLU A 200 -11.81 14.34 4.27
N GLU A 201 -12.58 13.97 5.28
CA GLU A 201 -12.10 13.82 6.66
C GLU A 201 -11.01 12.74 6.77
N LEU A 202 -11.15 11.63 6.04
CA LEU A 202 -10.14 10.57 6.01
C LEU A 202 -8.85 11.05 5.34
N VAL A 203 -8.93 11.81 4.24
CA VAL A 203 -7.76 12.41 3.57
C VAL A 203 -6.96 13.28 4.53
N GLU A 204 -7.62 14.02 5.42
CA GLU A 204 -6.96 14.89 6.39
C GLU A 204 -6.40 14.15 7.60
N LYS A 205 -7.11 13.10 8.08
CA LYS A 205 -6.79 12.42 9.35
C LYS A 205 -5.84 11.24 9.18
N LEU A 206 -5.84 10.58 8.01
CA LEU A 206 -5.06 9.37 7.82
C LEU A 206 -3.57 9.68 7.70
N ILE A 207 -2.78 8.99 8.52
CA ILE A 207 -1.34 8.89 8.39
C ILE A 207 -1.05 7.69 7.48
N LEU A 208 -0.50 7.95 6.30
CA LEU A 208 -0.22 6.90 5.31
C LEU A 208 1.28 6.88 5.02
N PRO A 209 2.09 6.23 5.88
CA PRO A 209 3.54 6.17 5.68
C PRO A 209 3.90 5.73 4.26
N GLY A 210 4.71 6.53 3.56
CA GLY A 210 5.08 6.29 2.17
C GLY A 210 4.01 6.63 1.12
N ARG A 211 2.90 7.26 1.47
CA ARG A 211 1.91 7.81 0.53
C ARG A 211 1.62 9.26 0.89
N ALA A 212 2.34 10.18 0.24
CA ALA A 212 2.35 11.60 0.52
C ALA A 212 2.48 11.96 2.01
N SER A 213 3.21 11.13 2.77
CA SER A 213 3.36 11.28 4.22
C SER A 213 4.31 12.41 4.56
N LEU A 214 3.93 13.24 5.55
CA LEU A 214 4.72 14.39 5.98
C LEU A 214 5.35 14.12 7.34
N HIS A 215 6.67 14.32 7.44
CA HIS A 215 7.44 14.06 8.65
C HIS A 215 8.29 15.29 8.99
N THR A 216 8.32 15.67 10.26
CA THR A 216 9.16 16.78 10.73
C THR A 216 10.41 16.24 11.39
N VAL A 217 11.58 16.49 10.79
CA VAL A 217 12.87 16.02 11.33
C VAL A 217 13.83 17.19 11.39
N SER A 218 14.34 17.49 12.59
CA SER A 218 15.28 18.60 12.84
C SER A 218 14.80 19.95 12.29
N GLY A 219 13.49 20.19 12.30
CA GLY A 219 12.86 21.43 11.83
C GLY A 219 12.63 21.54 10.32
N ALA A 220 13.03 20.53 9.54
CA ALA A 220 12.70 20.42 8.11
C ALA A 220 11.50 19.48 7.89
N GLN A 221 10.71 19.76 6.86
CA GLN A 221 9.61 18.90 6.42
C GLN A 221 10.11 17.89 5.38
N TRP A 222 9.69 16.64 5.54
CA TRP A 222 9.97 15.52 4.65
C TRP A 222 8.66 14.99 4.11
N CYS A 223 8.38 15.24 2.83
CA CYS A 223 7.28 14.61 2.11
C CYS A 223 7.79 13.33 1.46
N ILE A 224 7.26 12.18 1.87
CA ILE A 224 7.73 10.85 1.44
C ILE A 224 6.58 10.13 0.74
N ASP A 225 6.86 9.68 -0.49
CA ASP A 225 5.92 8.97 -1.35
C ASP A 225 6.61 7.84 -2.13
N THR A 226 5.90 6.76 -2.38
CA THR A 226 6.45 5.59 -3.07
C THR A 226 6.07 5.49 -4.56
N SER A 227 5.77 6.61 -5.19
CA SER A 227 5.47 6.65 -6.62
C SER A 227 6.69 6.30 -7.47
N ILE A 228 6.47 5.43 -8.46
CA ILE A 228 7.47 4.96 -9.42
C ILE A 228 6.95 5.00 -10.88
N SER A 229 5.90 5.80 -11.10
CA SER A 229 5.35 6.11 -12.42
C SER A 229 5.42 7.62 -12.65
N PRO A 230 5.50 8.09 -13.91
CA PRO A 230 5.50 9.52 -14.21
C PRO A 230 4.28 10.25 -13.63
N GLU A 231 3.08 9.69 -13.79
CA GLU A 231 1.84 10.24 -13.23
C GLU A 231 1.92 10.43 -11.71
N GLY A 232 2.38 9.41 -10.98
CA GLY A 232 2.51 9.49 -9.52
C GLY A 232 3.60 10.49 -9.08
N VAL A 233 4.69 10.59 -9.83
CA VAL A 233 5.77 11.56 -9.59
C VAL A 233 5.27 12.99 -9.82
N ALA A 234 4.48 13.22 -10.87
CA ALA A 234 3.85 14.51 -11.15
C ALA A 234 2.86 14.91 -10.03
N ASP A 235 2.00 13.99 -9.61
CA ASP A 235 1.02 14.18 -8.54
C ASP A 235 1.73 14.59 -7.22
N ILE A 236 2.75 13.84 -6.81
CA ILE A 236 3.45 14.14 -5.56
C ILE A 236 4.30 15.40 -5.65
N ARG A 237 4.90 15.69 -6.81
CA ARG A 237 5.62 16.95 -7.03
C ARG A 237 4.68 18.14 -6.83
N ALA A 238 3.52 18.14 -7.47
CA ALA A 238 2.55 19.23 -7.34
C ALA A 238 2.10 19.43 -5.88
N ARG A 239 1.89 18.32 -5.14
CA ARG A 239 1.58 18.38 -3.71
C ARG A 239 2.74 18.95 -2.90
N ALA A 240 3.97 18.50 -3.16
CA ALA A 240 5.17 18.95 -2.46
C ALA A 240 5.41 20.46 -2.65
N GLU A 241 5.23 20.97 -3.87
CA GLU A 241 5.33 22.41 -4.17
C GLU A 241 4.31 23.25 -3.38
N GLY A 242 3.17 22.67 -3.01
CA GLY A 242 2.14 23.32 -2.18
C GLY A 242 2.38 23.29 -0.67
N ILE A 243 3.26 22.41 -0.16
CA ILE A 243 3.44 22.18 1.29
C ILE A 243 4.88 22.37 1.79
N LEU A 244 5.89 22.22 0.93
CA LEU A 244 7.29 22.37 1.30
C LEU A 244 7.79 23.79 1.01
N ARG A 245 8.77 24.25 1.79
CA ARG A 245 9.40 25.56 1.59
C ARG A 245 10.10 25.62 0.22
N PRO A 246 10.06 26.77 -0.48
CA PRO A 246 10.77 26.95 -1.74
C PRO A 246 12.27 26.60 -1.63
N GLY A 247 12.80 25.92 -2.65
CA GLY A 247 14.17 25.38 -2.62
C GLY A 247 14.30 24.04 -1.89
N PHE A 248 13.19 23.32 -1.71
CA PHE A 248 13.23 21.92 -1.25
C PHE A 248 14.06 21.05 -2.20
N ARG A 249 14.65 20.00 -1.64
CA ARG A 249 15.47 19.02 -2.36
C ARG A 249 14.65 17.79 -2.70
N VAL A 250 15.04 17.11 -3.77
CA VAL A 250 14.42 15.84 -4.15
C VAL A 250 15.41 14.70 -3.96
N LEU A 251 14.99 13.67 -3.25
CA LEU A 251 15.68 12.37 -3.21
C LEU A 251 14.85 11.39 -4.02
N ALA A 252 15.41 10.87 -5.12
CA ALA A 252 14.69 10.06 -6.09
C ALA A 252 15.31 8.66 -6.24
N ALA A 253 14.50 7.60 -6.16
CA ALA A 253 14.96 6.21 -6.31
C ALA A 253 14.08 5.41 -7.27
N PHE A 254 14.46 5.40 -8.56
CA PHE A 254 13.72 4.72 -9.62
C PHE A 254 14.51 3.55 -10.21
N PRO A 255 14.04 2.29 -10.06
CA PRO A 255 14.75 1.13 -10.59
C PRO A 255 14.55 1.00 -12.11
N ASP A 256 15.53 0.41 -12.79
CA ASP A 256 15.61 0.36 -14.26
C ASP A 256 14.43 -0.34 -14.95
N VAL A 257 13.67 -1.15 -14.19
CA VAL A 257 12.45 -1.85 -14.65
C VAL A 257 11.23 -0.94 -14.77
N LYS A 258 11.34 0.34 -14.42
CA LYS A 258 10.27 1.33 -14.50
C LYS A 258 10.54 2.36 -15.61
N ASP A 259 9.57 3.23 -15.87
CA ASP A 259 9.74 4.37 -16.77
C ASP A 259 10.58 5.46 -16.09
N VAL A 260 11.89 5.22 -16.04
CA VAL A 260 12.85 6.09 -15.34
C VAL A 260 12.92 7.46 -16.01
N GLU A 261 12.97 7.54 -17.33
CA GLU A 261 13.09 8.79 -18.07
C GLU A 261 11.82 9.65 -17.94
N GLY A 262 10.63 9.02 -17.98
CA GLY A 262 9.39 9.72 -17.69
C GLY A 262 9.38 10.29 -16.27
N CYS A 263 9.79 9.50 -15.27
CA CYS A 263 9.88 9.99 -13.88
C CYS A 263 10.90 11.12 -13.71
N ILE A 264 12.04 11.07 -14.41
CA ILE A 264 13.06 12.12 -14.38
C ILE A 264 12.54 13.42 -15.02
N ALA A 265 11.82 13.32 -16.14
CA ALA A 265 11.22 14.47 -16.80
C ALA A 265 10.26 15.22 -15.87
N GLU A 266 9.46 14.49 -15.09
CA GLU A 266 8.55 15.08 -14.11
C GLU A 266 9.26 15.79 -12.95
N LEU A 267 10.57 15.59 -12.74
CA LEU A 267 11.36 16.28 -11.71
C LEU A 267 12.23 17.41 -12.28
N GLU A 268 12.10 17.74 -13.57
CA GLU A 268 12.91 18.77 -14.22
C GLU A 268 12.74 20.14 -13.53
N GLY A 269 13.88 20.81 -13.31
CA GLY A 269 13.96 22.11 -12.64
C GLY A 269 14.13 22.05 -11.11
N LEU A 270 14.08 20.85 -10.50
CA LEU A 270 14.31 20.66 -9.06
C LEU A 270 15.74 20.17 -8.76
N PRO A 271 16.29 20.45 -7.56
CA PRO A 271 17.58 19.92 -7.16
C PRO A 271 17.46 18.46 -6.72
N VAL A 272 17.60 17.54 -7.69
CA VAL A 272 17.44 16.10 -7.50
C VAL A 272 18.77 15.42 -7.13
N THR A 273 18.72 14.51 -6.17
CA THR A 273 19.76 13.51 -5.89
C THR A 273 19.19 12.13 -6.15
N PHE A 274 19.80 11.38 -7.08
CA PHE A 274 19.39 10.02 -7.37
C PHE A 274 20.04 9.03 -6.40
N VAL A 275 19.21 8.19 -5.79
CA VAL A 275 19.58 7.27 -4.71
C VAL A 275 19.52 5.84 -5.19
N GLY A 276 20.59 5.09 -4.98
CA GLY A 276 20.67 3.66 -5.27
C GLY A 276 20.38 2.85 -4.02
N ALA A 277 19.49 1.86 -4.12
CA ALA A 277 19.09 1.05 -2.96
C ALA A 277 20.14 0.00 -2.53
N GLY A 278 21.32 -0.06 -3.16
CA GLY A 278 22.41 -0.97 -2.79
C GLY A 278 22.04 -2.47 -2.78
N ARG A 279 20.99 -2.87 -3.52
CA ARG A 279 20.50 -4.25 -3.55
C ARG A 279 20.84 -4.91 -4.87
N GLU A 280 21.34 -6.15 -4.82
CA GLU A 280 21.78 -6.90 -6.00
C GLU A 280 20.69 -7.07 -7.07
N TYR A 281 19.42 -7.15 -6.66
CA TYR A 281 18.28 -7.37 -7.55
C TYR A 281 17.61 -6.08 -8.06
N LEU A 282 18.06 -4.90 -7.64
CA LEU A 282 17.54 -3.61 -8.13
C LEU A 282 18.67 -2.80 -8.75
N ASN A 283 18.64 -2.68 -10.08
CA ASN A 283 19.55 -1.82 -10.82
C ASN A 283 18.96 -0.41 -10.97
N TYR A 284 19.82 0.60 -10.84
CA TYR A 284 19.47 2.03 -10.90
C TYR A 284 20.34 2.77 -11.94
N SER A 285 20.94 2.04 -12.87
CA SER A 285 21.91 2.56 -13.83
C SER A 285 21.34 3.65 -14.74
N ARG A 286 20.05 3.61 -15.05
CA ARG A 286 19.37 4.61 -15.90
C ARG A 286 19.23 5.96 -15.20
N SER A 287 19.11 5.95 -13.87
CA SER A 287 19.11 7.17 -13.05
C SER A 287 20.52 7.67 -12.70
N GLN A 288 21.57 6.90 -13.03
CA GLN A 288 22.96 7.15 -12.65
C GLN A 288 23.15 7.38 -11.15
N ALA A 289 22.36 6.68 -10.32
CA ALA A 289 22.43 6.84 -8.87
C ALA A 289 23.78 6.39 -8.32
N ASP A 290 24.48 7.29 -7.64
CA ASP A 290 25.80 7.08 -7.03
C ASP A 290 25.79 7.24 -5.50
N THR A 291 24.64 7.63 -4.95
CA THR A 291 24.47 7.98 -3.55
C THR A 291 23.60 6.94 -2.84
N THR A 292 24.01 6.51 -1.63
CA THR A 292 23.19 5.61 -0.81
C THR A 292 22.09 6.37 -0.07
N THR A 293 21.02 5.69 0.35
CA THR A 293 19.94 6.30 1.14
C THR A 293 20.49 7.01 2.38
N GLN A 294 21.39 6.36 3.12
CA GLN A 294 22.02 6.94 4.30
C GLN A 294 22.80 8.23 4.00
N GLN A 295 23.59 8.25 2.92
CA GLN A 295 24.35 9.44 2.54
C GLN A 295 23.43 10.57 2.08
N ALA A 296 22.38 10.25 1.31
CA ALA A 296 21.40 11.20 0.83
C ALA A 296 20.65 11.88 2.00
N VAL A 297 20.19 11.09 2.97
CA VAL A 297 19.51 11.60 4.16
C VAL A 297 20.44 12.50 4.98
N HIS A 298 21.68 12.06 5.23
CA HIS A 298 22.66 12.86 5.97
C HIS A 298 22.94 14.21 5.29
N ASN A 299 23.14 14.21 3.97
CA ASN A 299 23.39 15.43 3.20
C ASN A 299 22.19 16.39 3.24
N ALA A 300 20.97 15.86 3.13
CA ALA A 300 19.75 16.65 3.19
C ALA A 300 19.52 17.26 4.58
N GLN A 301 19.73 16.49 5.65
CA GLN A 301 19.67 16.98 7.03
C GLN A 301 20.71 18.08 7.29
N ALA A 302 21.94 17.91 6.81
CA ALA A 302 22.99 18.92 6.93
C ALA A 302 22.65 20.23 6.20
N ALA A 303 21.88 20.16 5.11
CA ALA A 303 21.42 21.34 4.37
C ALA A 303 20.25 22.06 5.06
N GLY A 304 19.44 21.38 5.88
CA GLY A 304 18.27 21.96 6.58
C GLY A 304 17.10 22.37 5.68
N SER A 305 17.17 22.04 4.39
CA SER A 305 16.09 22.23 3.41
C SER A 305 14.97 21.20 3.65
N ASP A 306 13.75 21.56 3.26
CA ASP A 306 12.69 20.57 3.13
C ASP A 306 13.02 19.58 2.01
N VAL A 307 12.42 18.38 2.10
CA VAL A 307 12.75 17.26 1.22
C VAL A 307 11.48 16.62 0.67
N LEU A 308 11.46 16.41 -0.64
CA LEU A 308 10.59 15.44 -1.29
C LEU A 308 11.40 14.16 -1.52
N ALA A 309 11.00 13.05 -0.91
CA ALA A 309 11.55 11.74 -1.19
C ALA A 309 10.53 10.92 -1.99
N VAL A 310 10.91 10.48 -3.19
CA VAL A 310 10.05 9.74 -4.11
C VAL A 310 10.77 8.53 -4.71
N GLY A 311 10.12 7.38 -4.75
CA GLY A 311 10.74 6.17 -5.32
C GLY A 311 10.13 4.87 -4.85
N THR A 312 10.91 3.80 -4.82
CA THR A 312 10.38 2.48 -4.40
C THR A 312 9.93 2.47 -2.94
N GLN A 313 9.02 1.55 -2.61
CA GLN A 313 8.64 1.29 -1.21
C GLN A 313 9.82 0.88 -0.33
N SER A 314 10.79 0.14 -0.88
CA SER A 314 12.02 -0.21 -0.15
C SER A 314 12.90 0.99 0.19
N PHE A 315 13.01 1.96 -0.73
CA PHE A 315 13.73 3.22 -0.50
C PHE A 315 13.02 4.05 0.58
N ALA A 316 11.70 4.21 0.47
CA ALA A 316 10.92 4.93 1.48
C ALA A 316 11.02 4.27 2.87
N GLY A 317 10.98 2.93 2.93
CA GLY A 317 11.16 2.17 4.16
C GLY A 317 12.52 2.42 4.82
N GLU A 318 13.61 2.31 4.07
CA GLU A 318 14.96 2.60 4.57
C GLU A 318 15.10 4.05 5.02
N LEU A 319 14.54 4.99 4.26
CA LEU A 319 14.57 6.41 4.61
C LEU A 319 13.79 6.69 5.90
N LEU A 320 12.60 6.12 6.06
CA LEU A 320 11.79 6.26 7.28
C LEU A 320 12.46 5.61 8.50
N GLU A 321 13.21 4.53 8.30
CA GLU A 321 14.04 3.91 9.34
C GLU A 321 15.14 4.87 9.82
N ILE A 322 15.89 5.48 8.89
CA ILE A 322 16.97 6.43 9.20
C ILE A 322 16.42 7.69 9.90
N LEU A 323 15.20 8.11 9.52
CA LEU A 323 14.53 9.26 10.13
C LEU A 323 13.83 8.93 11.47
N GLU A 324 13.82 7.65 11.89
CA GLU A 324 13.09 7.18 13.08
C GLU A 324 11.59 7.58 13.06
N ALA A 325 10.99 7.62 11.87
CA ALA A 325 9.62 8.08 11.68
C ALA A 325 8.59 7.06 12.19
N ASP A 326 7.59 7.48 12.97
CA ASP A 326 6.51 6.57 13.41
C ASP A 326 5.65 6.12 12.22
N THR A 327 5.61 4.81 11.99
CA THR A 327 4.84 4.13 10.94
C THR A 327 3.80 3.16 11.51
N ASP A 328 3.67 3.11 12.84
CA ASP A 328 2.85 2.12 13.51
C ASP A 328 1.37 2.44 13.46
N ARG A 329 1.00 3.69 13.20
CA ARG A 329 -0.39 4.15 13.23
C ARG A 329 -0.82 4.75 11.92
N TRP A 330 -2.12 4.62 11.66
CA TRP A 330 -2.78 5.26 10.52
C TRP A 330 -3.66 6.46 10.91
N TRP A 331 -3.85 6.75 12.20
CA TRP A 331 -4.52 7.94 12.74
C TRP A 331 -4.27 8.07 14.25
#